data_AF-A0A957TUM9-F1
#
_entry.id   AF-A0A957TUM9-F1
#
_cell.length_a   1.000
_cell.length_b   1.000
_cell.length_c   1.000
_cell.angle_alpha   90.00
_cell.angle_beta   90.00
_cell.angle_gamma   90.00
#
_symmetry.space_group_name_H-M   'P 1'
#
loop_
_entity.id
_entity.type
_entity.pdbx_description
1 polymer ?
#
loop_
_entity_poly.entity_id
_entity_poly.type
_entity_poly.pdbx_seq_one_letter_code
_entity_poly.pdbx_strand_id
1 'polypeptide(L)'
;AFLGVDGRSYGRCDIRMNEAGELFLLEVNPNCGLFYPPEAMGSADLALFNDERGHRHFVNAIIRAALHHARKAQKVWQVVLNPTQQPGVYATQALAAGERIEAMEERPHRHVSKRYVLNHWSAQEQIWFRRYAFPLSDEIYLVWSRDPAEWMPVRHACDPNAWLDGLDLVARRAIAPGEEITLDYATFHNEIMAEFVCTCGAPDCRGLIRGTDYREPFIERYGEHISDYVRTKRQHFVPL
;
A
#
# COMPACT_ATOMS: atom_id res chain seq x y z
N ALA A 1 -22.41 3.59 -10.40
CA ALA A 1 -23.38 4.54 -9.82
C ALA A 1 -23.02 4.89 -8.38
N PHE A 2 -23.20 4.01 -7.39
CA PHE A 2 -22.98 4.28 -5.96
C PHE A 2 -21.59 4.86 -5.59
N LEU A 3 -20.50 4.22 -6.05
CA LEU A 3 -19.15 4.74 -5.81
C LEU A 3 -18.88 6.06 -6.56
N GLY A 4 -19.52 6.26 -7.71
CA GLY A 4 -19.36 7.48 -8.53
C GLY A 4 -20.01 8.72 -7.92
N VAL A 5 -20.81 8.56 -6.87
CA VAL A 5 -21.45 9.64 -6.10
C VAL A 5 -20.94 9.73 -4.66
N ASP A 6 -19.75 9.13 -4.39
CA ASP A 6 -19.17 8.97 -3.03
C ASP A 6 -20.16 8.36 -2.03
N GLY A 7 -21.00 7.42 -2.50
CA GLY A 7 -21.91 6.69 -1.63
C GLY A 7 -21.12 5.86 -0.60
N ARG A 8 -21.52 5.96 0.66
CA ARG A 8 -20.91 5.21 1.77
C ARG A 8 -21.96 4.40 2.51
N SER A 9 -21.56 3.24 3.02
CA SER A 9 -22.42 2.34 3.80
C SER A 9 -23.54 1.67 3.00
N TYR A 10 -24.64 2.37 2.69
CA TYR A 10 -25.82 1.81 2.05
C TYR A 10 -26.44 2.79 1.06
N GLY A 11 -27.32 2.28 0.19
CA GLY A 11 -28.14 3.10 -0.70
C GLY A 11 -29.42 2.36 -1.07
N ARG A 12 -30.47 3.12 -1.40
CA ARG A 12 -31.75 2.57 -1.85
C ARG A 12 -31.81 2.59 -3.37
N CYS A 13 -32.01 1.42 -3.96
CA CYS A 13 -32.16 1.23 -5.40
C CYS A 13 -33.64 1.26 -5.79
N ASP A 14 -33.97 1.92 -6.91
CA ASP A 14 -35.26 1.72 -7.59
C ASP A 14 -35.05 0.75 -8.75
N ILE A 15 -35.79 -0.36 -8.75
CA ILE A 15 -35.71 -1.42 -9.75
C ILE A 15 -37.11 -1.62 -10.34
N ARG A 16 -37.21 -1.61 -11.66
CA ARG A 16 -38.44 -1.95 -12.40
C ARG A 16 -38.28 -3.25 -13.15
N MET A 17 -39.38 -4.00 -13.24
CA MET A 17 -39.46 -5.20 -14.06
C MET A 17 -40.38 -4.91 -15.24
N ASN A 18 -39.97 -5.24 -16.46
CA ASN A 18 -40.86 -5.19 -17.61
C ASN A 18 -41.73 -6.45 -17.72
N GLU A 19 -42.59 -6.51 -18.74
CA GLU A 19 -43.48 -7.64 -18.99
C GLU A 19 -42.74 -8.95 -19.34
N ALA A 20 -41.50 -8.85 -19.83
CA ALA A 20 -40.63 -9.99 -20.12
C ALA A 20 -39.89 -10.52 -18.87
N GLY A 21 -40.07 -9.87 -17.71
CA GLY A 21 -39.37 -10.24 -16.47
C GLY A 21 -37.96 -9.65 -16.35
N GLU A 22 -37.57 -8.76 -17.26
CA GLU A 22 -36.24 -8.13 -17.24
C GLU A 22 -36.21 -7.02 -16.19
N LEU A 23 -35.14 -6.98 -15.38
CA LEU A 23 -34.95 -6.00 -14.32
C LEU A 23 -34.08 -4.83 -14.77
N PHE A 24 -34.56 -3.61 -14.51
CA PHE A 24 -33.90 -2.35 -14.82
C PHE A 24 -33.66 -1.57 -13.54
N LEU A 25 -32.39 -1.34 -13.19
CA LEU A 25 -32.01 -0.42 -12.12
C LEU A 25 -32.12 1.01 -12.64
N LEU A 26 -33.11 1.76 -12.15
CA LEU A 26 -33.36 3.14 -12.60
C LEU A 26 -32.45 4.13 -11.89
N GLU A 27 -32.35 4.02 -10.56
CA GLU A 27 -31.52 4.90 -9.76
C GLU A 27 -30.98 4.23 -8.50
N VAL A 28 -29.94 4.85 -7.93
CA VAL A 28 -29.43 4.54 -6.59
C VAL A 28 -29.36 5.85 -5.80
N ASN A 29 -30.08 5.92 -4.68
CA ASN A 29 -29.99 7.02 -3.74
C ASN A 29 -29.10 6.62 -2.55
N PRO A 30 -27.84 7.13 -2.46
CA PRO A 30 -26.94 6.82 -1.35
C PRO A 30 -27.27 7.56 -0.05
N ASN A 31 -28.11 8.59 -0.10
CA ASN A 31 -28.46 9.45 1.04
C ASN A 31 -29.94 9.30 1.38
N CYS A 32 -30.45 8.07 1.36
CA CYS A 32 -31.82 7.79 1.74
C CYS A 32 -31.96 7.78 3.27
N GLY A 33 -32.90 8.55 3.80
CA GLY A 33 -33.19 8.53 5.24
C GLY A 33 -33.81 7.21 5.68
N LEU A 34 -33.55 6.84 6.93
CA LEU A 34 -34.04 5.64 7.61
C LEU A 34 -34.48 6.01 9.02
N PHE A 35 -35.32 5.16 9.61
CA PHE A 35 -35.88 5.30 10.96
C PHE A 35 -36.83 6.48 11.10
N TYR A 36 -37.54 6.83 10.02
CA TYR A 36 -38.68 7.74 10.16
C TYR A 36 -39.79 7.08 11.01
N PRO A 37 -40.63 7.89 11.68
CA PRO A 37 -41.81 7.37 12.37
C PRO A 37 -42.70 6.52 11.43
N PRO A 38 -43.39 5.48 11.93
CA PRO A 38 -44.24 4.62 11.10
C PRO A 38 -45.25 5.37 10.22
N GLU A 39 -45.79 6.49 10.71
CA GLU A 39 -46.73 7.36 10.02
C GLU A 39 -46.11 8.22 8.91
N ALA A 40 -44.77 8.29 8.84
CA ALA A 40 -44.01 9.12 7.92
C ALA A 40 -42.83 8.37 7.26
N MET A 41 -42.95 7.04 7.11
CA MET A 41 -41.89 6.21 6.57
C MET A 41 -41.38 6.70 5.21
N GLY A 42 -40.06 6.82 5.10
CA GLY A 42 -39.41 7.04 3.82
C GLY A 42 -39.42 5.78 2.95
N SER A 43 -39.07 5.92 1.67
CA SER A 43 -39.00 4.78 0.75
C SER A 43 -38.03 3.68 1.18
N ALA A 44 -36.93 4.02 1.85
CA ALA A 44 -36.00 3.04 2.40
C ALA A 44 -36.57 2.33 3.64
N ASP A 45 -37.33 3.03 4.49
CA ASP A 45 -38.06 2.41 5.61
C ASP A 45 -39.12 1.43 5.12
N LEU A 46 -39.86 1.77 4.07
CA LEU A 46 -40.84 0.86 3.46
C LEU A 46 -40.17 -0.41 2.95
N ALA A 47 -39.01 -0.31 2.31
CA ALA A 47 -38.26 -1.49 1.85
C ALA A 47 -37.86 -2.40 3.02
N LEU A 48 -37.38 -1.83 4.13
CA LEU A 48 -36.99 -2.60 5.31
C LEU A 48 -38.18 -3.11 6.11
N PHE A 49 -39.30 -2.39 6.12
CA PHE A 49 -40.54 -2.81 6.77
C PHE A 49 -41.12 -4.07 6.10
N ASN A 50 -40.93 -4.21 4.79
CA ASN A 50 -41.32 -5.39 4.02
C ASN A 50 -40.24 -6.50 4.02
N ASP A 51 -39.07 -6.28 4.64
CA ASP A 51 -38.10 -7.34 4.91
C ASP A 51 -38.45 -8.00 6.24
N GLU A 52 -38.70 -9.32 6.24
CA GLU A 52 -39.02 -10.10 7.44
C GLU A 52 -37.98 -9.96 8.57
N ARG A 53 -36.73 -9.60 8.23
CA ARG A 53 -35.64 -9.41 9.19
C ARG A 53 -35.59 -7.97 9.75
N GLY A 54 -36.25 -7.03 9.07
CA GLY A 54 -36.48 -5.66 9.48
C GLY A 54 -35.23 -4.78 9.68
N HIS A 55 -35.45 -3.57 10.17
CA HIS A 55 -34.41 -2.56 10.39
C HIS A 55 -33.25 -3.02 11.27
N ARG A 56 -33.51 -3.83 12.31
CA ARG A 56 -32.45 -4.31 13.21
C ARG A 56 -31.44 -5.19 12.48
N HIS A 57 -31.91 -6.10 11.61
CA HIS A 57 -31.01 -6.92 10.81
C HIS A 57 -30.19 -6.08 9.84
N PHE A 58 -30.82 -5.09 9.21
CA PHE A 58 -30.16 -4.16 8.31
C PHE A 58 -29.03 -3.38 9.00
N VAL A 59 -29.28 -2.81 10.19
CA VAL A 59 -28.24 -2.14 10.99
C VAL A 59 -27.10 -3.09 11.33
N ASN A 60 -27.41 -4.31 11.76
CA ASN A 60 -26.39 -5.32 12.06
C ASN A 60 -25.57 -5.70 10.82
N ALA A 61 -26.16 -5.67 9.63
CA ALA A 61 -25.42 -5.86 8.37
C ALA A 61 -24.46 -4.70 8.09
N ILE A 62 -24.92 -3.44 8.26
CA ILE A 62 -24.08 -2.25 8.13
C ILE A 62 -22.88 -2.30 9.10
N ILE A 63 -23.13 -2.57 10.38
CA ILE A 63 -22.07 -2.65 11.39
C ILE A 63 -21.07 -3.75 11.04
N ARG A 64 -21.55 -4.93 10.64
CA ARG A 64 -20.66 -6.02 10.21
C ARG A 64 -19.82 -5.64 9.00
N ALA A 65 -20.40 -4.99 7.99
CA ALA A 65 -19.68 -4.51 6.82
C ALA A 65 -18.62 -3.47 7.21
N ALA A 66 -18.96 -2.52 8.09
CA ALA A 66 -18.03 -1.51 8.58
C ALA A 66 -16.86 -2.13 9.36
N LEU A 67 -17.13 -3.08 10.27
CA LEU A 67 -16.09 -3.80 11.01
C LEU A 67 -15.21 -4.67 10.09
N HIS A 68 -15.81 -5.30 9.08
CA HIS A 68 -15.08 -6.06 8.07
C HIS A 68 -14.14 -5.16 7.25
N HIS A 69 -14.63 -4.00 6.81
CA HIS A 69 -13.82 -3.01 6.11
C HIS A 69 -12.72 -2.46 7.01
N ALA A 70 -13.01 -2.16 8.27
CA ALA A 70 -12.02 -1.70 9.23
C ALA A 70 -10.92 -2.73 9.47
N ARG A 71 -11.27 -4.02 9.61
CA ARG A 71 -10.29 -5.12 9.72
C ARG A 71 -9.45 -5.28 8.47
N LYS A 72 -10.06 -5.17 7.28
CA LYS A 72 -9.33 -5.21 6.00
C LYS A 72 -8.43 -3.98 5.78
N ALA A 73 -8.82 -2.83 6.30
CA ALA A 73 -8.04 -1.60 6.24
C ALA A 73 -6.98 -1.52 7.34
N GLN A 74 -7.04 -2.40 8.35
CA GLN A 74 -6.05 -2.45 9.40
C GLN A 74 -4.73 -2.95 8.82
N LYS A 75 -3.76 -2.05 8.78
CA LYS A 75 -2.41 -2.37 8.34
C LYS A 75 -1.81 -3.45 9.24
N VAL A 76 -1.17 -4.42 8.61
CA VAL A 76 -0.41 -5.48 9.28
C VAL A 76 0.95 -4.99 9.77
N TRP A 77 1.18 -3.69 9.65
CA TRP A 77 2.39 -2.98 10.02
C TRP A 77 2.06 -1.62 10.63
N GLN A 78 3.00 -1.07 11.37
CA GLN A 78 2.93 0.27 11.94
C GLN A 78 4.28 0.98 11.83
N VAL A 79 4.26 2.31 11.77
CA VAL A 79 5.48 3.12 11.89
C VAL A 79 5.79 3.31 13.37
N VAL A 80 6.99 2.93 13.78
CA VAL A 80 7.51 3.23 15.12
C VAL A 80 8.53 4.36 14.98
N LEU A 81 8.27 5.46 15.68
CA LEU A 81 9.20 6.57 15.80
C LEU A 81 10.13 6.31 16.99
N ASN A 82 11.43 6.34 16.75
CA ASN A 82 12.43 6.24 17.79
C ASN A 82 13.16 7.60 17.92
N PRO A 83 13.30 8.20 19.11
CA PRO A 83 14.05 9.45 19.28
C PRO A 83 15.55 9.35 18.93
N THR A 84 16.14 8.15 19.05
CA THR A 84 17.59 7.92 18.87
C THR A 84 17.93 7.19 17.59
N GLN A 85 16.93 6.68 16.87
CA GLN A 85 17.09 5.96 15.61
C GLN A 85 16.15 6.55 14.56
N GLN A 86 16.34 6.18 13.31
CA GLN A 86 15.39 6.58 12.28
C GLN A 86 14.03 5.90 12.52
N PRO A 87 12.93 6.47 12.00
CA PRO A 87 11.65 5.78 11.90
C PRO A 87 11.81 4.41 11.25
N GLY A 88 10.98 3.45 11.63
CA GLY A 88 10.97 2.11 11.04
C GLY A 88 9.57 1.54 10.96
N VAL A 89 9.42 0.50 10.17
CA VAL A 89 8.15 -0.18 9.95
C VAL A 89 8.21 -1.53 10.67
N TYR A 90 7.21 -1.83 11.48
CA TYR A 90 7.19 -3.02 12.33
C TYR A 90 5.88 -3.77 12.15
N ALA A 91 5.94 -5.10 12.11
CA ALA A 91 4.76 -5.94 11.98
C ALA A 91 3.87 -5.82 13.22
N THR A 92 2.55 -5.70 13.03
CA THR A 92 1.57 -5.67 14.14
C THR A 92 1.05 -7.06 14.50
N GLN A 93 1.32 -8.05 13.65
CA GLN A 93 0.95 -9.44 13.80
C GLN A 93 2.00 -10.35 13.17
N ALA A 94 1.84 -11.67 13.35
CA ALA A 94 2.70 -12.65 12.71
C ALA A 94 2.35 -12.73 11.21
N LEU A 95 3.37 -12.81 10.36
CA LEU A 95 3.21 -12.95 8.91
C LEU A 95 3.95 -14.20 8.45
N ALA A 96 3.31 -15.01 7.60
CA ALA A 96 3.95 -16.15 6.97
C ALA A 96 4.85 -15.71 5.79
N ALA A 97 5.80 -16.56 5.39
CA ALA A 97 6.53 -16.34 4.15
C ALA A 97 5.55 -16.32 2.95
N GLY A 98 5.71 -15.36 2.05
CA GLY A 98 4.82 -15.11 0.92
C GLY A 98 3.57 -14.30 1.27
N GLU A 99 3.33 -13.97 2.55
CA GLU A 99 2.20 -13.12 2.93
C GLU A 99 2.46 -11.66 2.54
N ARG A 100 1.43 -11.01 1.99
CA ARG A 100 1.53 -9.61 1.57
C ARG A 100 1.48 -8.67 2.77
N ILE A 101 2.46 -7.78 2.85
CA ILE A 101 2.61 -6.74 3.89
C ILE A 101 1.86 -5.47 3.48
N GLU A 102 2.07 -5.00 2.25
CA GLU A 102 1.42 -3.80 1.72
C GLU A 102 1.09 -4.00 0.25
N ALA A 103 -0.18 -3.74 -0.11
CA ALA A 103 -0.60 -3.70 -1.50
C ALA A 103 -0.25 -2.34 -2.10
N MET A 104 0.53 -2.37 -3.17
CA MET A 104 0.95 -1.21 -3.96
C MET A 104 0.56 -1.31 -5.42
N GLU A 105 0.28 -2.52 -5.93
CA GLU A 105 -0.22 -2.68 -7.29
C GLU A 105 -1.47 -1.83 -7.55
N GLU A 106 -1.53 -1.23 -8.75
CA GLU A 106 -2.63 -0.36 -9.23
C GLU A 106 -2.89 0.92 -8.39
N ARG A 107 -2.08 1.22 -7.37
CA ARG A 107 -2.27 2.43 -6.56
C ARG A 107 -1.82 3.70 -7.28
N PRO A 108 -2.47 4.85 -6.99
CA PRO A 108 -1.97 6.14 -7.43
C PRO A 108 -0.58 6.41 -6.86
N HIS A 109 0.40 6.61 -7.73
CA HIS A 109 1.74 7.01 -7.35
C HIS A 109 2.07 8.41 -7.83
N ARG A 110 2.97 9.08 -7.10
CA ARG A 110 3.53 10.35 -7.53
C ARG A 110 4.85 10.09 -8.23
N HIS A 111 5.02 10.72 -9.38
CA HIS A 111 6.25 10.65 -10.15
C HIS A 111 6.92 12.03 -10.22
N VAL A 112 8.24 12.04 -10.26
CA VAL A 112 9.02 13.26 -10.48
C VAL A 112 10.24 12.93 -11.34
N SER A 113 10.70 13.91 -12.12
CA SER A 113 11.98 13.78 -12.81
C SER A 113 13.14 14.26 -11.93
N LYS A 114 14.27 13.59 -12.02
CA LYS A 114 15.51 13.95 -11.32
C LYS A 114 15.91 15.39 -11.61
N ARG A 115 15.85 15.83 -12.87
CA ARG A 115 16.14 17.22 -13.25
C ARG A 115 15.25 18.22 -12.54
N TYR A 116 13.96 17.91 -12.40
CA TYR A 116 13.03 18.78 -11.69
C TYR A 116 13.40 18.89 -10.20
N VAL A 117 13.68 17.76 -9.55
CA VAL A 117 14.11 17.73 -8.15
C VAL A 117 15.36 18.59 -7.93
N LEU A 118 16.40 18.39 -8.74
CA LEU A 118 17.67 19.10 -8.57
C LEU A 118 17.56 20.61 -8.78
N ASN A 119 16.63 21.07 -9.64
CA ASN A 119 16.46 22.47 -9.97
C ASN A 119 15.45 23.22 -9.08
N HIS A 120 14.49 22.52 -8.48
CA HIS A 120 13.33 23.15 -7.85
C HIS A 120 13.07 22.75 -6.40
N TRP A 121 13.61 21.61 -5.94
CA TRP A 121 13.40 21.17 -4.56
C TRP A 121 14.45 21.78 -3.63
N SER A 122 14.04 22.06 -2.41
CA SER A 122 14.94 22.49 -1.33
C SER A 122 15.99 21.42 -1.02
N ALA A 123 17.10 21.81 -0.39
CA ALA A 123 18.13 20.86 0.05
C ALA A 123 17.56 19.72 0.93
N GLN A 124 16.60 20.04 1.80
CA GLN A 124 15.94 19.06 2.66
C GLN A 124 15.11 18.03 1.86
N GLU A 125 14.34 18.50 0.87
CA GLU A 125 13.57 17.64 -0.01
C GLU A 125 14.47 16.78 -0.90
N GLN A 126 15.61 17.32 -1.36
CA GLN A 126 16.60 16.53 -2.11
C GLN A 126 17.25 15.43 -1.26
N ILE A 127 17.46 15.65 0.05
CA ILE A 127 17.91 14.60 0.98
C ILE A 127 16.85 13.49 1.06
N TRP A 128 15.57 13.85 1.15
CA TRP A 128 14.48 12.87 1.20
C TRP A 128 14.33 12.11 -0.11
N PHE A 129 14.49 12.80 -1.24
CA PHE A 129 14.51 12.19 -2.57
C PHE A 129 15.60 11.11 -2.67
N ARG A 130 16.84 11.44 -2.29
CA ARG A 130 17.96 10.46 -2.30
C ARG A 130 17.72 9.28 -1.37
N ARG A 131 16.87 9.42 -0.35
CA ARG A 131 16.64 8.40 0.67
C ARG A 131 15.46 7.48 0.37
N TYR A 132 14.40 8.01 -0.21
CA TYR A 132 13.10 7.33 -0.26
C TYR A 132 12.50 7.22 -1.68
N ALA A 133 13.10 7.86 -2.68
CA ALA A 133 12.58 7.77 -4.04
C ALA A 133 12.99 6.45 -4.71
N PHE A 134 12.05 5.82 -5.41
CA PHE A 134 12.28 4.57 -6.14
C PHE A 134 12.51 4.89 -7.61
N PRO A 135 13.66 4.53 -8.21
CA PRO A 135 13.92 4.76 -9.62
C PRO A 135 13.04 3.86 -10.50
N LEU A 136 12.37 4.46 -11.49
CA LEU A 136 11.76 3.76 -12.63
C LEU A 136 12.69 3.76 -13.84
N SER A 137 13.50 4.82 -13.96
CA SER A 137 14.56 4.98 -14.94
C SER A 137 15.67 5.84 -14.35
N ASP A 138 16.69 6.19 -15.15
CA ASP A 138 17.72 7.13 -14.70
C ASP A 138 17.21 8.57 -14.50
N GLU A 139 16.01 8.87 -14.98
CA GLU A 139 15.42 10.21 -14.93
C GLU A 139 14.10 10.27 -14.17
N ILE A 140 13.29 9.20 -14.15
CA ILE A 140 11.95 9.20 -13.55
C ILE A 140 11.93 8.36 -12.28
N TYR A 141 11.34 8.92 -11.22
CA TYR A 141 11.29 8.33 -9.89
C TYR A 141 9.88 8.36 -9.33
N LEU A 142 9.50 7.30 -8.61
CA LEU A 142 8.36 7.30 -7.68
C LEU A 142 8.77 8.03 -6.40
N VAL A 143 7.86 8.85 -5.87
CA VAL A 143 8.03 9.55 -4.60
C VAL A 143 6.81 9.34 -3.70
N TRP A 144 7.02 9.60 -2.41
CA TRP A 144 6.00 9.39 -1.37
C TRP A 144 4.68 10.13 -1.65
N SER A 145 3.61 9.55 -1.12
CA SER A 145 2.28 10.14 -1.09
C SER A 145 2.26 11.46 -0.32
N ARG A 146 1.29 12.31 -0.64
CA ARG A 146 1.00 13.51 0.16
C ARG A 146 0.18 13.19 1.41
N ASP A 147 -0.43 12.00 1.47
CA ASP A 147 -1.13 11.52 2.66
C ASP A 147 -0.11 10.97 3.68
N PRO A 148 0.04 11.60 4.86
CA PRO A 148 0.94 11.10 5.89
C PRO A 148 0.60 9.70 6.39
N ALA A 149 -0.66 9.26 6.27
CA ALA A 149 -1.09 7.92 6.68
C ALA A 149 -0.51 6.82 5.77
N GLU A 150 -0.04 7.18 4.57
CA GLU A 150 0.62 6.28 3.62
C GLU A 150 2.15 6.26 3.75
N TRP A 151 2.71 7.06 4.67
CA TRP A 151 4.15 7.09 4.88
C TRP A 151 4.65 5.78 5.49
N MET A 152 5.55 5.10 4.76
CA MET A 152 6.10 3.79 5.14
C MET A 152 7.63 3.78 4.96
N PRO A 153 8.39 4.28 5.94
CA PRO A 153 9.86 4.38 5.87
C PRO A 153 10.53 3.03 6.17
N VAL A 154 10.42 2.08 5.22
CA VAL A 154 11.05 0.75 5.35
C VAL A 154 12.57 0.88 5.35
N ARG A 155 13.22 0.33 6.39
CA ARG A 155 14.68 0.42 6.54
C ARG A 155 15.41 -0.71 5.80
N HIS A 156 16.70 -0.51 5.69
CA HIS A 156 17.61 -1.46 5.09
C HIS A 156 18.00 -2.59 6.04
N ALA A 157 18.06 -3.83 5.53
CA ALA A 157 18.87 -4.91 6.08
C ALA A 157 19.57 -5.68 4.96
N CYS A 158 20.81 -6.15 5.21
CA CYS A 158 21.55 -6.96 4.23
C CYS A 158 20.94 -8.36 4.06
N ASP A 159 20.25 -8.87 5.09
CA ASP A 159 19.43 -10.07 5.01
C ASP A 159 17.97 -9.74 5.40
N PRO A 160 17.18 -9.15 4.47
CA PRO A 160 15.88 -8.61 4.80
C PRO A 160 14.84 -9.71 5.03
N ASN A 161 13.79 -9.39 5.78
CA ASN A 161 12.63 -10.27 5.97
C ASN A 161 11.47 -9.97 5.01
N ALA A 162 11.55 -8.90 4.23
CA ALA A 162 10.62 -8.60 3.14
C ALA A 162 11.35 -8.40 1.81
N TRP A 163 10.58 -8.40 0.72
CA TRP A 163 11.03 -8.09 -0.63
C TRP A 163 9.88 -7.48 -1.45
N LEU A 164 10.20 -6.96 -2.63
CA LEU A 164 9.20 -6.54 -3.60
C LEU A 164 8.81 -7.73 -4.49
N ASP A 165 7.52 -7.92 -4.71
CA ASP A 165 6.96 -8.81 -5.73
C ASP A 165 6.06 -7.96 -6.64
N GLY A 166 6.56 -7.64 -7.83
CA GLY A 166 6.05 -6.48 -8.57
C GLY A 166 6.28 -5.19 -7.76
N LEU A 167 5.21 -4.45 -7.50
CA LEU A 167 5.19 -3.29 -6.61
C LEU A 167 4.81 -3.66 -5.17
N ASP A 168 4.15 -4.80 -4.94
CA ASP A 168 3.68 -5.21 -3.62
C ASP A 168 4.86 -5.52 -2.68
N LEU A 169 4.71 -5.13 -1.41
CA LEU A 169 5.65 -5.51 -0.36
C LEU A 169 5.21 -6.86 0.23
N VAL A 170 6.07 -7.88 0.15
CA VAL A 170 5.75 -9.25 0.56
C VAL A 170 6.79 -9.76 1.56
N ALA A 171 6.36 -10.58 2.51
CA ALA A 171 7.24 -11.25 3.46
C ALA A 171 8.10 -12.30 2.75
N ARG A 172 9.43 -12.14 2.77
CA ARG A 172 10.41 -13.10 2.22
C ARG A 172 10.56 -14.33 3.11
N ARG A 173 10.42 -14.14 4.43
CA ARG A 173 10.42 -15.18 5.46
C ARG A 173 9.36 -14.84 6.50
N ALA A 174 9.08 -15.76 7.43
CA ALA A 174 8.16 -15.48 8.52
C ALA A 174 8.64 -14.25 9.34
N ILE A 175 7.70 -13.38 9.69
CA ILE A 175 7.94 -12.14 10.45
C ILE A 175 7.14 -12.21 11.75
N ALA A 176 7.80 -12.05 12.89
CA ALA A 176 7.14 -12.07 14.19
C ALA A 176 6.40 -10.74 14.48
N PRO A 177 5.34 -10.74 15.31
CA PRO A 177 4.75 -9.50 15.81
C PRO A 177 5.82 -8.64 16.50
N GLY A 178 5.89 -7.36 16.14
CA GLY A 178 6.90 -6.42 16.66
C GLY A 178 8.29 -6.57 16.03
N GLU A 179 8.50 -7.50 15.09
CA GLU A 179 9.72 -7.54 14.28
C GLU A 179 9.71 -6.40 13.26
N GLU A 180 10.89 -5.82 13.02
CA GLU A 180 11.06 -4.77 12.03
C GLU A 180 10.99 -5.34 10.61
N ILE A 181 10.15 -4.75 9.77
CA ILE A 181 10.08 -5.06 8.35
C ILE A 181 11.20 -4.30 7.63
N THR A 182 12.05 -5.04 6.92
CA THR A 182 13.23 -4.49 6.24
C THR A 182 13.32 -4.97 4.80
N LEU A 183 13.97 -4.16 3.96
CA LEU A 183 14.27 -4.47 2.57
C LEU A 183 15.78 -4.37 2.33
N ASP A 184 16.28 -5.02 1.26
CA ASP A 184 17.62 -4.75 0.77
C ASP A 184 17.54 -3.68 -0.31
N TYR A 185 18.10 -2.51 -0.01
CA TYR A 185 18.09 -1.36 -0.93
C TYR A 185 18.75 -1.65 -2.27
N ALA A 186 19.66 -2.63 -2.35
CA ALA A 186 20.28 -3.01 -3.61
C ALA A 186 19.30 -3.68 -4.60
N THR A 187 18.10 -4.08 -4.17
CA THR A 187 17.08 -4.65 -5.06
C THR A 187 16.25 -3.59 -5.78
N PHE A 188 16.37 -2.30 -5.42
CA PHE A 188 15.59 -1.23 -6.07
C PHE A 188 16.24 0.15 -6.17
N HIS A 189 17.24 0.50 -5.36
CA HIS A 189 17.92 1.80 -5.43
C HIS A 189 19.05 1.85 -6.46
N ASN A 190 19.56 3.07 -6.70
CA ASN A 190 20.66 3.36 -7.61
C ASN A 190 21.62 4.42 -7.04
N GLU A 191 22.53 4.94 -7.85
CA GLU A 191 23.66 5.81 -7.46
C GLU A 191 23.23 7.18 -6.92
N ILE A 192 21.95 7.55 -7.02
CA ILE A 192 21.42 8.75 -6.36
C ILE A 192 21.35 8.56 -4.85
N MET A 193 21.13 7.32 -4.39
CA MET A 193 21.03 7.00 -2.98
C MET A 193 22.36 7.33 -2.29
N ALA A 194 22.27 8.10 -1.22
CA ALA A 194 23.44 8.40 -0.40
C ALA A 194 23.95 7.13 0.29
N GLU A 195 25.26 6.94 0.29
CA GLU A 195 25.89 5.84 1.01
C GLU A 195 25.70 5.99 2.52
N PHE A 196 25.59 4.86 3.24
CA PHE A 196 25.47 4.88 4.70
C PHE A 196 26.05 3.62 5.34
N VAL A 197 26.52 3.76 6.57
CA VAL A 197 27.01 2.65 7.38
C VAL A 197 25.83 1.79 7.84
N CYS A 198 25.90 0.49 7.53
CA CYS A 198 24.91 -0.50 7.92
C CYS A 198 25.23 -1.09 9.29
N THR A 199 24.22 -1.16 10.14
CA THR A 199 24.28 -1.81 11.46
C THR A 199 23.17 -2.84 11.63
N CYS A 200 22.70 -3.45 10.53
CA CYS A 200 21.52 -4.33 10.54
C CYS A 200 21.70 -5.64 11.34
N GLY A 201 22.93 -6.02 11.70
CA GLY A 201 23.20 -7.22 12.49
C GLY A 201 23.10 -8.54 11.73
N ALA A 202 22.86 -8.53 10.42
CA ALA A 202 22.93 -9.74 9.59
C ALA A 202 24.34 -10.35 9.62
N PRO A 203 24.49 -11.68 9.60
CA PRO A 203 25.81 -12.34 9.59
C PRO A 203 26.70 -11.84 8.45
N ASP A 204 26.11 -11.64 7.26
CA ASP A 204 26.79 -11.13 6.07
C ASP A 204 26.52 -9.64 5.85
N CYS A 205 26.51 -8.84 6.92
CA CYS A 205 26.34 -7.39 6.83
C CYS A 205 27.46 -6.78 5.98
N ARG A 206 27.08 -6.00 4.95
CA ARG A 206 28.04 -5.31 4.05
C ARG A 206 28.81 -4.18 4.72
N GLY A 207 28.36 -3.71 5.89
CA GLY A 207 28.97 -2.61 6.64
C GLY A 207 28.78 -1.21 6.01
N LEU A 208 28.94 -1.07 4.69
CA LEU A 208 28.64 0.15 3.94
C LEU A 208 27.71 -0.16 2.77
N ILE A 209 26.55 0.48 2.75
CA ILE A 209 25.57 0.33 1.67
C ILE A 209 25.81 1.42 0.64
N ARG A 210 25.93 1.04 -0.63
CA ARG A 210 26.16 1.96 -1.74
C ARG A 210 25.02 1.90 -2.75
N GLY A 211 24.80 3.02 -3.45
CA GLY A 211 23.84 3.07 -4.55
C GLY A 211 24.21 2.18 -5.75
N THR A 212 25.43 1.64 -5.79
CA THR A 212 25.91 0.71 -6.83
C THR A 212 25.80 -0.77 -6.44
N ASP A 213 25.36 -1.09 -5.22
CA ASP A 213 25.33 -2.48 -4.70
C ASP A 213 24.47 -3.40 -5.56
N TYR A 214 23.49 -2.85 -6.30
CA TYR A 214 22.67 -3.58 -7.25
C TYR A 214 23.47 -4.24 -8.38
N ARG A 215 24.76 -3.92 -8.55
CA ARG A 215 25.66 -4.51 -9.57
C ARG A 215 26.42 -5.73 -9.06
N GLU A 216 26.40 -5.98 -7.75
CA GLU A 216 27.20 -7.04 -7.15
C GLU A 216 26.60 -8.44 -7.37
N PRO A 217 27.40 -9.52 -7.28
CA PRO A 217 26.92 -10.88 -7.52
C PRO A 217 25.84 -11.36 -6.53
N PHE A 218 25.88 -10.87 -5.27
CA PHE A 218 24.93 -11.32 -4.24
C PHE A 218 23.46 -11.07 -4.59
N ILE A 219 23.20 -10.15 -5.53
CA ILE A 219 21.85 -9.85 -6.01
C ILE A 219 21.14 -11.07 -6.61
N GLU A 220 21.89 -12.02 -7.15
CA GLU A 220 21.35 -13.27 -7.72
C GLU A 220 20.51 -14.05 -6.70
N ARG A 221 20.77 -13.91 -5.40
CA ARG A 221 20.00 -14.56 -4.33
C ARG A 221 18.53 -14.10 -4.25
N TYR A 222 18.20 -12.96 -4.84
CA TYR A 222 16.85 -12.40 -4.84
C TYR A 222 15.99 -12.90 -6.02
N GLY A 223 16.60 -13.54 -7.03
CA GLY A 223 15.87 -14.03 -8.21
C GLY A 223 15.05 -12.93 -8.87
N GLU A 224 13.74 -13.15 -9.02
CA GLU A 224 12.81 -12.20 -9.62
C GLU A 224 12.40 -11.03 -8.70
N HIS A 225 12.78 -11.08 -7.42
CA HIS A 225 12.41 -10.07 -6.41
C HIS A 225 13.35 -8.86 -6.40
N ILE A 226 13.65 -8.37 -7.59
CA ILE A 226 14.38 -7.13 -7.86
C ILE A 226 13.50 -6.23 -8.72
N SER A 227 13.65 -4.91 -8.58
CA SER A 227 12.89 -3.96 -9.37
C SER A 227 13.22 -4.10 -10.86
N ASP A 228 12.26 -3.73 -11.72
CA ASP A 228 12.47 -3.74 -13.16
C ASP A 228 13.67 -2.86 -13.58
N TYR A 229 13.87 -1.74 -12.89
CA TYR A 229 15.05 -0.89 -13.05
C TYR A 229 16.35 -1.67 -12.81
N VAL A 230 16.46 -2.36 -11.67
CA VAL A 230 17.66 -3.13 -11.32
C VAL A 230 17.87 -4.29 -12.30
N ARG A 231 16.80 -5.02 -12.63
CA ARG A 231 16.85 -6.12 -13.63
C ARG A 231 17.41 -5.62 -14.97
N THR A 232 16.82 -4.55 -15.51
CA THR A 232 17.22 -3.97 -16.80
C THR A 232 18.64 -3.42 -16.75
N LYS A 233 19.02 -2.74 -15.67
CA LYS A 233 20.37 -2.18 -15.54
C LYS A 233 21.44 -3.25 -15.48
N ARG A 234 21.20 -4.35 -14.77
CA ARG A 234 22.15 -5.46 -14.66
C ARG A 234 22.39 -6.18 -16.00
N GLN A 235 21.38 -6.30 -16.86
CA GLN A 235 21.54 -6.91 -18.19
C GLN A 235 22.56 -6.16 -19.07
N HIS A 236 22.78 -4.86 -18.84
CA HIS A 236 23.80 -4.08 -19.55
C HIS A 236 25.24 -4.29 -19.01
N PHE A 237 25.42 -5.00 -17.89
CA PHE A 237 26.72 -5.23 -17.25
C PHE A 237 27.17 -6.70 -17.27
N VAL A 238 26.28 -7.65 -17.60
CA VAL A 238 26.64 -9.06 -17.79
C VAL A 238 27.08 -9.24 -19.25
N PRO A 239 28.36 -9.55 -19.54
CA PRO A 239 28.76 -9.95 -20.88
C PRO A 239 28.05 -11.25 -21.24
N LEU A 240 27.58 -11.35 -22.50
CA LEU A 240 27.07 -12.59 -23.09
C LEU A 240 28.02 -13.77 -22.87
#